data_AF-A0A6N3J212-F1
#
_entry.id   AF-A0A6N3J212-F1
#
_cell.length_a   1.000
_cell.length_b   1.000
_cell.length_c   1.000
_cell.angle_alpha   90.00
_cell.angle_beta   90.00
_cell.angle_gamma   90.00
#
_symmetry.space_group_name_H-M   'P 1'
#
loop_
_entity.id
_entity.type
_entity.pdbx_description
1 polymer ?
#
loop_
_entity_poly.entity_id
_entity_poly.type
_entity_poly.pdbx_seq_one_letter_code
_entity_poly.pdbx_strand_id
1 'polypeptide(L)'
;MKPTFSTSFIKPVITSIFAISFALGVSGCAYNSIFINYPSQIAPIKQELNSATPMADINKLASNIQGNDGLLYAQEAGRVAQVAGDFANSKKYYQQAISAYTAFDDKAKISASDLGATASSLVLNDNAIPYRGPGYERIMLHQYQALNYLFSGDFQGALVEVRRSNELQGSEQERYEKSQKSVQAMANGTVDAEVNRLGQAAGTITSSFLNAYSYYTTGVLHEVLGEPNDAFIDYRKAAQITPDNTYLQQDLVRLAKQLGMPQYDEFKRRWGEATLPKPNEGQVILMVERGFVPEKQALTVPFTIHGNWQTVSLATYGPNNTFVPETQIQGLGTVLKTEPIANIDALAITALKEDLPATLVRQVARVYAKSEMAYQIEKSGRPGNNAADIGSIAMQIFNVVTEQADRRSWLTLPKQAQIGRRYLNAGEYTLQLDKAPPAKIDIAAGKTTLVWAIDTGNYTRIYSIII
;
A
#
# COMPACT_ATOMS: atom_id res chain seq x y z
N MET A 1 -26.89 10.62 -70.59
CA MET A 1 -27.12 11.36 -69.33
C MET A 1 -27.39 10.36 -68.23
N LYS A 2 -26.66 10.47 -67.11
CA LYS A 2 -26.59 9.49 -65.99
C LYS A 2 -27.88 9.48 -65.15
N PRO A 3 -28.23 8.34 -64.51
CA PRO A 3 -29.22 8.31 -63.44
C PRO A 3 -28.59 8.73 -62.10
N THR A 4 -29.30 9.55 -61.34
CA THR A 4 -28.99 9.99 -59.98
C THR A 4 -29.41 8.92 -58.97
N PHE A 5 -28.44 8.30 -58.30
CA PHE A 5 -28.69 7.43 -57.15
C PHE A 5 -28.86 8.27 -55.87
N SER A 6 -29.97 8.06 -55.17
CA SER A 6 -30.29 8.63 -53.86
C SER A 6 -29.37 8.09 -52.77
N THR A 7 -28.56 8.95 -52.17
CA THR A 7 -27.71 8.66 -51.00
C THR A 7 -28.47 8.95 -49.70
N SER A 8 -29.45 8.12 -49.35
CA SER A 8 -30.20 8.26 -48.07
C SER A 8 -30.07 7.08 -47.09
N PHE A 9 -29.38 5.99 -47.47
CA PHE A 9 -29.35 4.76 -46.65
C PHE A 9 -28.04 4.50 -45.87
N ILE A 10 -27.02 5.36 -46.00
CA ILE A 10 -25.69 5.10 -45.42
C ILE A 10 -25.54 5.67 -44.00
N LYS A 11 -26.37 6.64 -43.59
CA LYS A 11 -26.25 7.29 -42.28
C LYS A 11 -26.63 6.43 -41.06
N PRO A 12 -27.71 5.61 -41.06
CA PRO A 12 -28.08 4.85 -39.85
C PRO A 12 -27.13 3.68 -39.57
N VAL A 13 -26.47 3.15 -40.61
CA VAL A 13 -25.56 2.00 -40.48
C VAL A 13 -24.24 2.40 -39.80
N ILE A 14 -23.72 3.59 -40.09
CA ILE A 14 -22.47 4.08 -39.46
C ILE A 14 -22.70 4.42 -37.97
N THR A 15 -23.88 4.91 -37.59
CA THR A 15 -24.21 5.20 -36.18
C THR A 15 -24.40 3.93 -35.35
N SER A 16 -25.04 2.90 -35.91
CA SER A 16 -25.17 1.60 -35.25
C SER A 16 -23.84 0.85 -35.13
N ILE A 17 -22.94 0.97 -36.11
CA ILE A 17 -21.61 0.35 -36.04
C ILE A 17 -20.73 1.03 -34.97
N PHE A 18 -20.85 2.34 -34.74
CA PHE A 18 -20.10 3.03 -33.68
C PHE A 18 -20.61 2.68 -32.27
N ALA A 19 -21.93 2.54 -32.08
CA ALA A 19 -22.53 2.11 -30.82
C ALA A 19 -22.19 0.64 -30.50
N ILE A 20 -22.18 -0.23 -31.51
CA ILE A 20 -21.79 -1.64 -31.36
C ILE A 20 -20.26 -1.78 -31.17
N SER A 21 -19.44 -0.96 -31.82
CA SER A 21 -17.98 -0.93 -31.62
C SER A 21 -17.60 -0.37 -30.26
N PHE A 22 -18.35 0.60 -29.71
CA PHE A 22 -18.16 1.08 -28.34
C PHE A 22 -18.60 0.04 -27.31
N ALA A 23 -19.67 -0.73 -27.57
CA ALA A 23 -20.10 -1.83 -26.70
C ALA A 23 -19.16 -3.06 -26.75
N LEU A 24 -18.57 -3.37 -27.90
CA LEU A 24 -17.64 -4.50 -28.08
C LEU A 24 -16.18 -4.18 -27.72
N GLY A 25 -15.81 -2.89 -27.61
CA GLY A 25 -14.46 -2.47 -27.22
C GLY A 25 -14.15 -2.61 -25.72
N VAL A 26 -15.15 -2.86 -24.88
CA VAL A 26 -15.00 -2.88 -23.40
C VAL A 26 -15.05 -4.31 -22.82
N SER A 27 -15.41 -5.31 -23.61
CA SER A 27 -15.46 -6.71 -23.17
C SER A 27 -14.05 -7.30 -23.05
N GLY A 28 -13.50 -7.33 -21.84
CA GLY A 28 -12.23 -8.00 -21.59
C GLY A 28 -11.70 -7.82 -20.18
N CYS A 29 -10.96 -6.73 -19.92
CA CYS A 29 -10.34 -6.48 -18.62
C CYS A 29 -10.65 -5.07 -18.05
N ALA A 30 -11.04 -4.13 -18.93
CA ALA A 30 -11.40 -2.76 -18.51
C ALA A 30 -12.78 -2.70 -17.83
N TYR A 31 -13.73 -3.56 -18.23
CA TYR A 31 -15.08 -3.56 -17.66
C TYR A 31 -15.08 -3.84 -16.14
N ASN A 32 -14.31 -4.83 -15.67
CA ASN A 32 -14.34 -5.21 -14.26
C ASN A 32 -13.77 -4.13 -13.33
N SER A 33 -12.71 -3.41 -13.75
CA SER A 33 -12.12 -2.32 -12.96
C SER A 33 -13.00 -1.05 -12.92
N ILE A 34 -13.78 -0.80 -13.97
CA ILE A 34 -14.65 0.39 -14.07
C ILE A 34 -15.98 0.21 -13.31
N PHE A 35 -16.55 -1.00 -13.29
CA PHE A 35 -17.89 -1.24 -12.75
C PHE A 35 -17.91 -1.95 -11.38
N ILE A 36 -16.88 -2.71 -11.02
CA ILE A 36 -16.77 -3.40 -9.74
C ILE A 36 -15.65 -2.76 -8.92
N ASN A 37 -15.97 -2.24 -7.74
CA ASN A 37 -14.94 -1.65 -6.87
C ASN A 37 -13.88 -2.69 -6.48
N TYR A 38 -12.61 -2.27 -6.47
CA TYR A 38 -11.47 -3.15 -6.21
C TYR A 38 -11.56 -3.98 -4.92
N PRO A 39 -12.01 -3.44 -3.76
CA PRO A 39 -12.20 -4.23 -2.55
C PRO A 39 -13.08 -5.48 -2.75
N SER A 40 -14.14 -5.38 -3.55
CA SER A 40 -15.01 -6.51 -3.86
C SER A 40 -14.32 -7.57 -4.72
N GLN A 41 -13.33 -7.19 -5.52
CA GLN A 41 -12.59 -8.09 -6.41
C GLN A 41 -11.57 -8.95 -5.62
N ILE A 42 -10.92 -8.37 -4.60
CA ILE A 42 -9.89 -9.04 -3.77
C ILE A 42 -10.48 -9.78 -2.56
N ALA A 43 -11.71 -9.49 -2.16
CA ALA A 43 -12.33 -10.09 -0.96
C ALA A 43 -12.29 -11.63 -0.92
N PRO A 44 -12.57 -12.37 -2.02
CA PRO A 44 -12.45 -13.83 -2.02
C PRO A 44 -11.02 -14.31 -1.72
N ILE A 45 -10.03 -13.62 -2.27
CA ILE A 45 -8.61 -13.95 -2.08
C ILE A 45 -8.19 -13.72 -0.63
N LYS A 46 -8.61 -12.60 -0.02
CA LYS A 46 -8.37 -12.34 1.42
C LYS A 46 -9.01 -13.42 2.30
N GLN A 47 -10.19 -13.91 1.92
CA GLN A 47 -10.85 -15.00 2.62
C GLN A 47 -10.09 -16.32 2.49
N GLU A 48 -9.51 -16.63 1.33
CA GLU A 48 -8.69 -17.83 1.12
C GLU A 48 -7.37 -17.79 1.90
N LEU A 49 -6.77 -16.61 2.06
CA LEU A 49 -5.56 -16.43 2.88
C LEU A 49 -5.77 -16.81 4.35
N ASN A 50 -7.01 -16.83 4.82
CA ASN A 50 -7.41 -17.27 6.17
C ASN A 50 -7.49 -18.80 6.33
N SER A 51 -7.08 -19.59 5.34
CA SER A 51 -7.11 -21.06 5.37
C SER A 51 -5.72 -21.71 5.42
N ALA A 52 -5.62 -22.99 5.79
CA ALA A 52 -4.32 -23.67 5.90
C ALA A 52 -3.56 -23.79 4.57
N THR A 53 -4.28 -23.91 3.45
CA THR A 53 -3.73 -24.01 2.09
C THR A 53 -4.16 -22.80 1.28
N PRO A 54 -3.41 -21.67 1.34
CA PRO A 54 -3.71 -20.48 0.56
C PRO A 54 -3.32 -20.70 -0.91
N MET A 55 -3.96 -21.64 -1.59
CA MET A 55 -3.96 -21.71 -3.05
C MET A 55 -4.99 -20.72 -3.56
N ALA A 56 -4.76 -19.44 -3.26
CA ALA A 56 -5.55 -18.41 -3.89
C ALA A 56 -5.44 -18.56 -5.40
N ASP A 57 -6.48 -18.16 -6.13
CA ASP A 57 -6.46 -18.09 -7.59
C ASP A 57 -5.47 -17.01 -8.06
N ILE A 58 -4.17 -17.26 -7.84
CA ILE A 58 -3.07 -16.37 -8.18
C ILE A 58 -3.00 -16.19 -9.69
N ASN A 59 -3.54 -17.13 -10.45
CA ASN A 59 -3.72 -17.02 -11.89
C ASN A 59 -4.69 -15.90 -12.24
N LYS A 60 -5.81 -15.76 -11.50
CA LYS A 60 -6.74 -14.64 -11.64
C LYS A 60 -6.12 -13.29 -11.27
N LEU A 61 -5.22 -13.23 -10.29
CA LEU A 61 -4.46 -12.00 -10.02
C LEU A 61 -3.46 -11.72 -11.15
N ALA A 62 -2.68 -12.74 -11.52
CA ALA A 62 -1.63 -12.65 -12.52
C ALA A 62 -2.16 -12.24 -13.90
N SER A 63 -3.36 -12.68 -14.29
CA SER A 63 -3.99 -12.31 -15.55
C SER A 63 -4.31 -10.82 -15.66
N ASN A 64 -4.45 -10.12 -14.53
CA ASN A 64 -4.76 -8.69 -14.50
C ASN A 64 -3.52 -7.79 -14.38
N ILE A 65 -2.32 -8.35 -14.25
CA ILE A 65 -1.06 -7.57 -14.15
C ILE A 65 -0.78 -6.77 -15.43
N GLN A 66 -1.27 -7.21 -16.59
CA GLN A 66 -1.09 -6.49 -17.84
C GLN A 66 -2.09 -5.32 -18.04
N GLY A 67 -3.04 -5.13 -17.12
CA GLY A 67 -4.06 -4.08 -17.19
C GLY A 67 -3.62 -2.74 -16.59
N ASN A 68 -4.54 -1.77 -16.57
CA ASN A 68 -4.31 -0.42 -16.01
C ASN A 68 -3.95 -0.44 -14.51
N ASP A 69 -4.42 -1.44 -13.77
CA ASP A 69 -4.12 -1.65 -12.35
C ASP A 69 -2.97 -2.63 -12.14
N GLY A 70 -2.14 -2.84 -13.16
CA GLY A 70 -1.10 -3.88 -13.18
C GLY A 70 -0.13 -3.83 -11.99
N LEU A 71 0.22 -2.62 -11.54
CA LEU A 71 1.02 -2.42 -10.32
C LEU A 71 0.36 -3.08 -9.11
N LEU A 72 -0.92 -2.77 -8.87
CA LEU A 72 -1.65 -3.25 -7.71
C LEU A 72 -1.81 -4.77 -7.75
N TYR A 73 -2.18 -5.32 -8.90
CA TYR A 73 -2.29 -6.77 -9.07
C TYR A 73 -0.94 -7.49 -8.87
N ALA A 74 0.18 -6.89 -9.28
CA ALA A 74 1.51 -7.45 -9.04
C ALA A 74 1.88 -7.41 -7.55
N GLN A 75 1.51 -6.34 -6.82
CA GLN A 75 1.68 -6.26 -5.37
C GLN A 75 0.86 -7.32 -4.65
N GLU A 76 -0.43 -7.48 -4.97
CA GLU A 76 -1.26 -8.53 -4.37
C GLU A 76 -0.76 -9.94 -4.70
N ALA A 77 -0.44 -10.22 -5.97
CA ALA A 77 0.04 -11.54 -6.39
C ALA A 77 1.35 -11.90 -5.69
N GLY A 78 2.26 -10.93 -5.57
CA GLY A 78 3.50 -11.07 -4.81
C GLY A 78 3.24 -11.42 -3.36
N ARG A 79 2.31 -10.71 -2.70
CA ARG A 79 1.96 -10.95 -1.30
C ARG A 79 1.28 -12.28 -1.08
N VAL A 80 0.33 -12.64 -1.93
CA VAL A 80 -0.39 -13.92 -1.88
C VAL A 80 0.59 -15.09 -1.99
N ALA A 81 1.49 -15.07 -2.99
CA ALA A 81 2.55 -16.08 -3.11
C ALA A 81 3.45 -16.11 -1.87
N GLN A 82 3.83 -14.94 -1.35
CA GLN A 82 4.69 -14.83 -0.18
C GLN A 82 4.05 -15.43 1.07
N VAL A 83 2.78 -15.12 1.33
CA VAL A 83 2.01 -15.67 2.45
C VAL A 83 1.90 -17.19 2.30
N ALA A 84 1.77 -17.70 1.08
CA ALA A 84 1.75 -19.13 0.78
C ALA A 84 3.12 -19.84 0.90
N GLY A 85 4.21 -19.09 1.13
CA GLY A 85 5.57 -19.63 1.20
C GLY A 85 6.23 -19.83 -0.17
N ASP A 86 5.57 -19.42 -1.24
CA ASP A 86 6.12 -19.41 -2.60
C ASP A 86 6.93 -18.13 -2.83
N PHE A 87 8.08 -18.04 -2.15
CA PHE A 87 8.99 -16.90 -2.25
C PHE A 87 9.53 -16.70 -3.68
N ALA A 88 9.62 -17.79 -4.47
CA ALA A 88 10.13 -17.73 -5.83
C ALA A 88 9.18 -17.00 -6.78
N ASN A 89 7.88 -17.32 -6.76
CA ASN A 89 6.90 -16.58 -7.56
C ASN A 89 6.61 -15.20 -6.96
N SER A 90 6.59 -15.07 -5.62
CA SER A 90 6.49 -13.78 -4.96
C SER A 90 7.54 -12.79 -5.48
N LYS A 91 8.81 -13.23 -5.54
CA LYS A 91 9.93 -12.43 -6.06
C LYS A 91 9.72 -11.93 -7.49
N LYS A 92 9.11 -12.75 -8.35
CA LYS A 92 8.80 -12.38 -9.75
C LYS A 92 7.69 -11.34 -9.85
N TYR A 93 6.64 -11.47 -9.05
CA TYR A 93 5.53 -10.51 -9.06
C TYR A 93 5.95 -9.16 -8.47
N TYR A 94 6.69 -9.16 -7.36
CA TYR A 94 7.23 -7.91 -6.82
C TYR A 94 8.23 -7.26 -7.77
N GLN A 95 9.01 -8.02 -8.55
CA GLN A 95 9.85 -7.44 -9.58
C GLN A 95 9.02 -6.71 -10.66
N GLN A 96 7.85 -7.23 -11.04
CA GLN A 96 6.93 -6.56 -11.96
C GLN A 96 6.36 -5.27 -11.35
N ALA A 97 5.99 -5.29 -10.06
CA ALA A 97 5.56 -4.10 -9.34
C ALA A 97 6.67 -3.03 -9.26
N ILE A 98 7.91 -3.43 -8.96
CA ILE A 98 9.08 -2.53 -8.93
C ILE A 98 9.28 -1.90 -10.33
N SER A 99 9.22 -2.70 -11.40
CA SER A 99 9.34 -2.20 -12.77
C SER A 99 8.23 -1.21 -13.14
N ALA A 100 6.99 -1.43 -12.67
CA ALA A 100 5.89 -0.50 -12.86
C ALA A 100 6.14 0.85 -12.15
N TYR A 101 6.62 0.83 -10.90
CA TYR A 101 7.02 2.05 -10.19
C TYR A 101 8.13 2.81 -10.92
N THR A 102 9.17 2.13 -11.40
CA THR A 102 10.25 2.76 -12.17
C THR A 102 9.72 3.44 -13.44
N ALA A 103 8.84 2.76 -14.18
CA ALA A 103 8.22 3.34 -15.38
C ALA A 103 7.40 4.61 -15.05
N PHE A 104 6.72 4.62 -13.91
CA PHE A 104 5.98 5.80 -13.44
C PHE A 104 6.89 6.97 -13.07
N ASP A 105 8.02 6.70 -12.42
CA ASP A 105 9.00 7.71 -12.04
C ASP A 105 9.67 8.32 -13.27
N ASP A 106 10.07 7.49 -14.23
CA ASP A 106 10.73 7.95 -15.46
C ASP A 106 9.78 8.79 -16.31
N LYS A 107 8.51 8.38 -16.44
CA LYS A 107 7.48 9.18 -17.12
C LYS A 107 7.24 10.52 -16.41
N ALA A 108 7.29 10.56 -15.08
CA ALA A 108 7.11 11.79 -14.32
C ALA A 108 8.28 12.77 -14.51
N LYS A 109 9.52 12.27 -14.59
CA LYS A 109 10.70 13.09 -14.90
C LYS A 109 10.60 13.72 -16.29
N ILE A 110 10.20 12.94 -17.30
CA ILE A 110 10.01 13.42 -18.68
C ILE A 110 8.86 14.43 -18.77
N SER A 111 7.74 14.19 -18.08
CA SER A 111 6.61 15.12 -18.05
C SER A 111 6.90 16.43 -17.30
N ALA A 112 7.89 16.45 -16.41
CA ALA A 112 8.34 17.68 -15.75
C ALA A 112 9.28 18.51 -16.65
N SER A 113 10.01 17.87 -17.57
CA SER A 113 10.83 18.54 -18.58
C SER A 113 10.04 19.00 -19.81
N ASP A 114 8.98 18.29 -20.18
CA ASP A 114 8.07 18.64 -21.27
C ASP A 114 6.78 19.28 -20.71
N LEU A 115 6.72 20.61 -20.65
CA LEU A 115 5.50 21.37 -20.32
C LEU A 115 4.45 21.26 -21.45
N GLY A 116 3.94 20.07 -21.71
CA GLY A 116 3.00 19.80 -22.79
C GLY A 116 2.07 18.63 -22.50
N ALA A 117 0.77 18.94 -22.44
CA ALA A 117 -0.41 18.04 -22.42
C ALA A 117 -0.91 17.53 -21.05
N THR A 118 -1.68 18.37 -20.35
CA THR A 118 -2.59 17.94 -19.26
C THR A 118 -3.99 18.50 -19.45
N ALA A 119 -4.60 18.27 -20.62
CA ALA A 119 -6.02 18.58 -20.84
C ALA A 119 -6.92 17.32 -20.86
N SER A 120 -6.35 16.14 -21.13
CA SER A 120 -7.12 14.89 -21.31
C SER A 120 -7.45 14.14 -20.01
N SER A 121 -6.67 14.32 -18.94
CA SER A 121 -6.88 13.63 -17.64
C SER A 121 -8.05 14.17 -16.83
N LEU A 122 -8.47 15.42 -17.07
CA LEU A 122 -9.58 16.04 -16.36
C LEU A 122 -10.94 15.44 -16.74
N VAL A 123 -11.04 14.75 -17.89
CA VAL A 123 -12.29 14.21 -18.42
C VAL A 123 -12.50 12.72 -18.10
N LEU A 124 -11.43 11.97 -17.81
CA LEU A 124 -11.48 10.52 -17.54
C LEU A 124 -11.71 10.21 -16.06
N ASN A 125 -12.32 9.05 -15.73
CA ASN A 125 -12.51 8.55 -14.35
C ASN A 125 -11.16 8.30 -13.64
N ASP A 126 -11.06 8.48 -12.32
CA ASP A 126 -9.86 8.16 -11.53
C ASP A 126 -9.47 6.67 -11.64
N ASN A 127 -10.44 5.76 -11.70
CA ASN A 127 -10.21 4.33 -11.96
C ASN A 127 -9.68 4.06 -13.40
N ALA A 128 -9.83 5.02 -14.32
CA ALA A 128 -9.26 4.92 -15.67
C ALA A 128 -7.81 5.42 -15.73
N ILE A 129 -7.33 6.14 -14.70
CA ILE A 129 -5.92 6.50 -14.55
C ILE A 129 -5.17 5.30 -13.94
N PRO A 130 -3.99 4.93 -14.45
CA PRO A 130 -3.19 3.85 -13.89
C PRO A 130 -2.91 4.05 -12.40
N TYR A 131 -3.11 2.99 -11.63
CA TYR A 131 -2.82 2.99 -10.20
C TYR A 131 -1.33 3.23 -9.95
N ARG A 132 -0.99 4.22 -9.12
CA ARG A 132 0.40 4.59 -8.82
C ARG A 132 0.91 4.09 -7.47
N GLY A 133 0.01 3.74 -6.54
CA GLY A 133 0.34 3.33 -5.18
C GLY A 133 0.90 4.46 -4.29
N PRO A 134 0.44 4.61 -3.03
CA PRO A 134 1.03 5.54 -2.08
C PRO A 134 2.45 5.11 -1.65
N GLY A 135 3.23 6.06 -1.11
CA GLY A 135 4.63 5.83 -0.75
C GLY A 135 4.86 4.65 0.20
N TYR A 136 3.99 4.49 1.22
CA TYR A 136 4.10 3.38 2.18
C TYR A 136 3.96 2.00 1.53
N GLU A 137 3.14 1.86 0.50
CA GLU A 137 3.00 0.59 -0.23
C GLU A 137 4.28 0.26 -0.99
N ARG A 138 4.94 1.27 -1.57
CA ARG A 138 6.23 1.09 -2.26
C ARG A 138 7.34 0.72 -1.27
N ILE A 139 7.35 1.31 -0.09
CA ILE A 139 8.27 0.97 1.01
C ILE A 139 8.07 -0.49 1.43
N MET A 140 6.81 -0.89 1.68
CA MET A 140 6.48 -2.28 2.02
C MET A 140 6.84 -3.26 0.89
N LEU A 141 6.68 -2.87 -0.39
CA LEU A 141 7.08 -3.68 -1.54
C LEU A 141 8.57 -4.03 -1.49
N HIS A 142 9.43 -3.03 -1.29
CA HIS A 142 10.87 -3.25 -1.19
C HIS A 142 11.24 -4.07 0.05
N GLN A 143 10.61 -3.83 1.20
CA GLN A 143 10.81 -4.65 2.39
C GLN A 143 10.43 -6.13 2.14
N TYR A 144 9.29 -6.38 1.51
CA TYR A 144 8.87 -7.75 1.20
C TYR A 144 9.75 -8.41 0.15
N GLN A 145 10.24 -7.66 -0.84
CA GLN A 145 11.22 -8.18 -1.78
C GLN A 145 12.54 -8.53 -1.06
N ALA A 146 12.97 -7.71 -0.09
CA ALA A 146 14.13 -8.03 0.74
C ALA A 146 13.94 -9.33 1.54
N LEU A 147 12.74 -9.54 2.11
CA LEU A 147 12.40 -10.79 2.79
C LEU A 147 12.42 -11.99 1.82
N ASN A 148 11.94 -11.84 0.58
CA ASN A 148 12.07 -12.90 -0.43
C ASN A 148 13.53 -13.25 -0.72
N TYR A 149 14.38 -12.24 -0.91
CA TYR A 149 15.81 -12.43 -1.09
C TYR A 149 16.44 -13.13 0.12
N LEU A 150 16.12 -12.67 1.33
CA LEU A 150 16.59 -13.24 2.58
C LEU A 150 16.24 -14.72 2.73
N PHE A 151 14.96 -15.09 2.57
CA PHE A 151 14.50 -16.48 2.67
C PHE A 151 14.98 -17.36 1.51
N SER A 152 15.50 -16.76 0.42
CA SER A 152 16.20 -17.48 -0.65
C SER A 152 17.71 -17.62 -0.44
N GLY A 153 18.25 -17.09 0.67
CA GLY A 153 19.69 -17.08 0.99
C GLY A 153 20.49 -16.00 0.26
N ASP A 154 19.83 -15.08 -0.46
CA ASP A 154 20.46 -13.99 -1.19
C ASP A 154 20.52 -12.71 -0.33
N PHE A 155 21.48 -12.67 0.59
CA PHE A 155 21.62 -11.56 1.54
C PHE A 155 22.00 -10.23 0.88
N GLN A 156 22.75 -10.27 -0.22
CA GLN A 156 23.14 -9.07 -0.96
C GLN A 156 21.94 -8.47 -1.70
N GLY A 157 21.11 -9.32 -2.33
CA GLY A 157 19.83 -8.89 -2.87
C GLY A 157 18.91 -8.28 -1.81
N ALA A 158 18.88 -8.87 -0.60
CA ALA A 158 18.11 -8.33 0.51
C ALA A 158 18.59 -6.93 0.93
N LEU A 159 19.90 -6.71 1.05
CA LEU A 159 20.51 -5.39 1.34
C LEU A 159 20.14 -4.33 0.30
N VAL A 160 20.19 -4.68 -0.99
CA VAL A 160 19.86 -3.74 -2.08
C VAL A 160 18.42 -3.24 -1.92
N GLU A 161 17.47 -4.13 -1.63
CA GLU A 161 16.07 -3.74 -1.51
C GLU A 161 15.78 -2.92 -0.25
N VAL A 162 16.39 -3.23 0.90
CA VAL A 162 16.17 -2.41 2.10
C VAL A 162 16.84 -1.02 2.00
N ARG A 163 17.97 -0.91 1.29
CA ARG A 163 18.57 0.40 0.98
C ARG A 163 17.65 1.24 0.10
N ARG A 164 17.04 0.65 -0.94
CA ARG A 164 16.01 1.31 -1.77
C ARG A 164 14.81 1.74 -0.94
N SER A 165 14.34 0.88 -0.04
CA SER A 165 13.25 1.22 0.89
C SER A 165 13.61 2.44 1.73
N ASN A 166 14.80 2.47 2.35
CA ASN A 166 15.28 3.58 3.15
C ASN A 166 15.42 4.89 2.36
N GLU A 167 15.95 4.82 1.13
CA GLU A 167 16.07 5.97 0.22
C GLU A 167 14.69 6.53 -0.14
N LEU A 168 13.70 5.66 -0.39
CA LEU A 168 12.33 6.08 -0.67
C LEU A 168 11.71 6.84 0.50
N GLN A 169 11.88 6.35 1.73
CA GLN A 169 11.37 7.05 2.92
C GLN A 169 11.93 8.48 3.03
N GLY A 170 13.21 8.68 2.68
CA GLY A 170 13.82 10.02 2.63
C GLY A 170 13.29 10.88 1.48
N SER A 171 13.18 10.32 0.27
CA SER A 171 12.73 11.06 -0.91
C SER A 171 11.24 11.48 -0.86
N GLU A 172 10.38 10.67 -0.24
CA GLU A 172 8.96 10.98 -0.06
C GLU A 172 8.76 12.10 0.98
N GLN A 173 9.62 12.19 2.00
CA GLN A 173 9.65 13.33 2.93
C GLN A 173 9.88 14.65 2.18
N GLU A 174 10.89 14.69 1.32
CA GLU A 174 11.21 15.88 0.54
C GLU A 174 10.09 16.24 -0.44
N ARG A 175 9.44 15.24 -1.06
CA ARG A 175 8.31 15.45 -1.97
C ARG A 175 7.10 16.02 -1.23
N TYR A 176 6.79 15.47 -0.06
CA TYR A 176 5.69 15.91 0.78
C TYR A 176 5.86 17.37 1.19
N GLU A 177 7.03 17.77 1.68
CA GLU A 177 7.36 19.15 2.05
C GLU A 177 7.20 20.14 0.88
N LYS A 178 7.51 19.71 -0.34
CA LYS A 178 7.31 20.51 -1.57
C LYS A 178 5.84 20.64 -1.95
N SER A 179 5.05 19.58 -1.79
CA SER A 179 3.61 19.54 -2.13
C SER A 179 2.72 20.37 -1.19
N GLN A 180 3.12 20.54 0.08
CA GLN A 180 2.39 21.36 1.05
C GLN A 180 2.34 22.86 0.70
N LYS A 181 3.23 23.33 -0.18
CA LYS A 181 3.24 24.74 -0.64
C LYS A 181 2.19 25.06 -1.70
N SER A 182 1.50 24.08 -2.27
CA SER A 182 0.57 24.28 -3.39
C SER A 182 -0.91 24.00 -3.09
N VAL A 183 -1.30 23.84 -1.82
CA VAL A 183 -2.71 23.59 -1.47
C VAL A 183 -3.23 24.61 -0.45
N GLN A 184 -3.41 25.84 -0.92
CA GLN A 184 -4.30 26.83 -0.30
C GLN A 184 -5.27 27.34 -1.35
N ALA A 185 -6.28 26.54 -1.64
CA ALA A 185 -7.48 26.99 -2.31
C ALA A 185 -8.54 25.89 -2.27
N MET A 186 -9.64 26.16 -1.57
CA MET A 186 -10.89 25.41 -1.41
C MET A 186 -11.10 24.89 0.01
N ALA A 187 -11.52 25.80 0.88
CA ALA A 187 -12.16 25.44 2.15
C ALA A 187 -13.52 24.77 1.85
N ASN A 188 -13.66 23.50 2.23
CA ASN A 188 -14.95 22.81 2.27
C ASN A 188 -15.05 22.14 3.64
N GLY A 189 -16.02 22.57 4.46
CA GLY A 189 -16.18 22.07 5.83
C GLY A 189 -16.34 20.56 5.93
N THR A 190 -16.81 19.88 4.88
CA THR A 190 -16.88 18.40 4.83
C THR A 190 -15.50 17.77 4.73
N VAL A 191 -14.62 18.35 3.91
CA VAL A 191 -13.24 17.85 3.73
C VAL A 191 -12.37 18.21 4.93
N ASP A 192 -12.55 19.40 5.51
CA ASP A 192 -11.85 19.78 6.74
C ASP A 192 -12.24 18.85 7.90
N ALA A 193 -13.54 18.54 8.05
CA ALA A 193 -14.01 17.57 9.03
C ALA A 193 -13.44 16.17 8.80
N GLU A 194 -13.36 15.74 7.53
CA GLU A 194 -12.81 14.44 7.17
C GLU A 194 -11.30 14.34 7.41
N VAL A 195 -10.52 15.35 7.02
CA VAL A 195 -9.07 15.42 7.28
C VAL A 195 -8.80 15.36 8.78
N ASN A 196 -9.58 16.09 9.59
CA ASN A 196 -9.48 16.05 11.04
C ASN A 196 -9.82 14.66 11.60
N ARG A 197 -10.88 14.02 11.10
CA ARG A 197 -11.27 12.66 11.51
C ARG A 197 -10.22 11.62 11.17
N LEU A 198 -9.67 11.66 9.95
CA LEU A 198 -8.56 10.80 9.54
C LEU A 198 -7.30 11.07 10.36
N GLY A 199 -7.03 12.33 10.71
CA GLY A 199 -5.94 12.71 11.62
C GLY A 199 -6.08 12.07 12.99
N GLN A 200 -7.28 12.08 13.57
CA GLN A 200 -7.55 11.40 14.85
C GLN A 200 -7.40 9.88 14.72
N ALA A 201 -7.85 9.29 13.61
CA ALA A 201 -7.73 7.84 13.36
C ALA A 201 -6.28 7.39 13.10
N ALA A 202 -5.44 8.24 12.51
CA ALA A 202 -4.01 7.97 12.31
C ALA A 202 -3.18 8.02 13.61
N GLY A 203 -3.72 8.64 14.67
CA GLY A 203 -3.05 8.75 15.96
C GLY A 203 -1.76 9.56 15.89
N THR A 204 -0.65 8.98 16.33
CA THR A 204 0.67 9.63 16.39
C THR A 204 1.43 9.60 15.07
N ILE A 205 0.90 8.94 14.03
CA ILE A 205 1.54 8.85 12.72
C ILE A 205 1.37 10.16 11.97
N THR A 206 2.49 10.87 11.81
CA THR A 206 2.53 12.20 11.19
C THR A 206 2.88 12.18 9.71
N SER A 207 3.48 11.09 9.23
CA SER A 207 3.87 10.88 7.84
C SER A 207 3.48 9.47 7.40
N SER A 208 2.97 9.35 6.18
CA SER A 208 2.61 8.05 5.61
C SER A 208 3.80 7.18 5.22
N PHE A 209 4.97 7.77 4.96
CA PHE A 209 6.14 7.08 4.40
C PHE A 209 7.24 6.82 5.44
N LEU A 210 7.06 7.21 6.70
CA LEU A 210 7.98 6.85 7.78
C LEU A 210 7.51 5.58 8.49
N ASN A 211 8.13 4.45 8.18
CA ASN A 211 7.78 3.15 8.71
C ASN A 211 8.89 2.57 9.61
N ALA A 212 8.63 2.54 10.92
CA ALA A 212 9.56 1.98 11.89
C ALA A 212 9.83 0.49 11.68
N TYR A 213 8.86 -0.27 11.14
CA TYR A 213 9.03 -1.68 10.82
C TYR A 213 10.03 -1.88 9.68
N SER A 214 10.01 -1.00 8.68
CA SER A 214 10.98 -1.03 7.57
C SER A 214 12.37 -0.67 8.08
N TYR A 215 12.52 0.39 8.87
CA TYR A 215 13.81 0.72 9.50
C TYR A 215 14.32 -0.43 10.39
N TYR A 216 13.45 -1.03 11.20
CA TYR A 216 13.83 -2.19 12.02
C TYR A 216 14.33 -3.35 11.15
N THR A 217 13.62 -3.67 10.07
CA THR A 217 14.01 -4.74 9.14
C THR A 217 15.37 -4.47 8.50
N THR A 218 15.62 -3.23 8.06
CA THR A 218 16.94 -2.82 7.55
C THR A 218 18.01 -2.97 8.62
N GLY A 219 17.74 -2.54 9.85
CA GLY A 219 18.67 -2.66 10.97
C GLY A 219 19.01 -4.11 11.32
N VAL A 220 18.02 -5.01 11.29
CA VAL A 220 18.22 -6.46 11.47
C VAL A 220 19.13 -7.01 10.38
N LEU A 221 18.90 -6.65 9.12
CA LEU A 221 19.73 -7.12 8.00
C LEU A 221 21.17 -6.59 8.08
N HIS A 222 21.36 -5.31 8.36
CA HIS A 222 22.70 -4.74 8.58
C HIS A 222 23.41 -5.44 9.73
N GLU A 223 22.73 -5.68 10.85
CA GLU A 223 23.31 -6.35 12.02
C GLU A 223 23.77 -7.77 11.69
N VAL A 224 22.90 -8.54 11.03
CA VAL A 224 23.16 -9.92 10.64
C VAL A 224 24.29 -10.04 9.61
N LEU A 225 24.51 -8.99 8.82
CA LEU A 225 25.57 -8.94 7.80
C LEU A 225 26.87 -8.29 8.32
N GLY A 226 26.96 -8.05 9.62
CA GLY A 226 28.18 -7.54 10.23
C GLY A 226 28.40 -6.04 10.04
N GLU A 227 27.33 -5.27 9.79
CA GLU A 227 27.32 -3.81 9.63
C GLU A 227 26.66 -3.13 10.87
N PRO A 228 27.22 -3.26 12.10
CA PRO A 228 26.57 -2.80 13.34
C PRO A 228 26.39 -1.27 13.42
N ASN A 229 27.25 -0.50 12.73
CA ASN A 229 27.11 0.96 12.65
C ASN A 229 25.84 1.35 11.87
N ASP A 230 25.62 0.73 10.72
CA ASP A 230 24.44 0.97 9.89
C ASP A 230 23.17 0.46 10.59
N ALA A 231 23.26 -0.71 11.23
CA ALA A 231 22.19 -1.24 12.08
C ALA A 231 21.77 -0.27 13.18
N PHE A 232 22.75 0.35 13.87
CA PHE A 232 22.48 1.35 14.91
C PHE A 232 21.74 2.57 14.35
N ILE A 233 22.14 3.05 13.16
CA ILE A 233 21.48 4.19 12.51
C ILE A 233 20.01 3.86 12.23
N ASP A 234 19.73 2.68 11.71
CA ASP A 234 18.36 2.27 11.37
C ASP A 234 17.50 2.00 12.59
N TYR A 235 18.01 1.31 13.63
CA TYR A 235 17.28 1.15 14.89
C TYR A 235 17.00 2.49 15.57
N ARG A 236 17.92 3.46 15.46
CA ARG A 236 17.69 4.80 15.99
C ARG A 236 16.55 5.51 15.25
N LYS A 237 16.48 5.38 13.92
CA LYS A 237 15.36 5.93 13.13
C LYS A 237 14.04 5.24 13.48
N ALA A 238 14.05 3.91 13.66
CA ALA A 238 12.88 3.18 14.13
C ALA A 238 12.43 3.66 15.53
N ALA A 239 13.36 3.88 16.46
CA ALA A 239 13.07 4.39 17.80
C ALA A 239 12.63 5.87 17.83
N GLN A 240 12.95 6.67 16.81
CA GLN A 240 12.39 8.02 16.67
C GLN A 240 10.89 7.99 16.34
N ILE A 241 10.43 6.94 15.67
CA ILE A 241 9.02 6.75 15.28
C ILE A 241 8.26 5.98 16.38
N THR A 242 8.90 4.98 16.99
CA THR A 242 8.32 4.14 18.05
C THR A 242 9.22 4.13 19.29
N PRO A 243 9.27 5.24 20.04
CA PRO A 243 10.25 5.44 21.13
C PRO A 243 10.04 4.55 22.35
N ASP A 244 8.82 4.06 22.55
CA ASP A 244 8.44 3.27 23.73
C ASP A 244 8.65 1.76 23.55
N ASN A 245 9.08 1.31 22.37
CA ASN A 245 9.33 -0.11 22.11
C ASN A 245 10.61 -0.57 22.81
N THR A 246 10.47 -1.49 23.77
CA THR A 246 11.56 -1.92 24.65
C THR A 246 12.62 -2.73 23.92
N TYR A 247 12.25 -3.46 22.86
CA TYR A 247 13.21 -4.19 22.04
C TYR A 247 14.15 -3.24 21.29
N LEU A 248 13.61 -2.18 20.70
CA LEU A 248 14.42 -1.13 20.06
C LEU A 248 15.35 -0.44 21.06
N GLN A 249 14.84 -0.10 22.24
CA GLN A 249 15.64 0.51 23.30
C GLN A 249 16.82 -0.39 23.68
N GLN A 250 16.57 -1.67 23.92
CA GLN A 250 17.61 -2.65 24.24
C GLN A 250 18.63 -2.83 23.10
N ASP A 251 18.18 -2.81 21.85
CA ASP A 251 19.06 -2.88 20.68
C ASP A 251 20.00 -1.67 20.58
N LEU A 252 19.50 -0.48 20.90
CA LEU A 252 20.32 0.73 20.96
C LEU A 252 21.35 0.70 22.10
N VAL A 253 20.97 0.25 23.31
CA VAL A 253 21.93 0.08 24.42
C VAL A 253 23.03 -0.91 24.01
N ARG A 254 22.62 -2.05 23.44
CA ARG A 254 23.52 -3.14 23.05
C ARG A 254 24.53 -2.72 21.99
N LEU A 255 24.06 -2.10 20.91
CA LEU A 255 24.94 -1.65 19.85
C LEU A 255 25.82 -0.47 20.31
N ALA A 256 25.29 0.47 21.11
CA ALA A 256 26.12 1.53 21.68
C ALA A 256 27.27 0.97 22.53
N LYS A 257 27.03 -0.10 23.30
CA LYS A 257 28.07 -0.82 24.05
C LYS A 257 29.09 -1.47 23.13
N GLN A 258 28.62 -2.23 22.14
CA GLN A 258 29.46 -2.97 21.19
C GLN A 258 30.37 -2.03 20.38
N LEU A 259 29.86 -0.86 20.02
CA LEU A 259 30.55 0.14 19.21
C LEU A 259 31.40 1.11 20.03
N GLY A 260 31.39 1.00 21.37
CA GLY A 260 32.12 1.92 22.25
C GLY A 260 31.62 3.36 22.17
N MET A 261 30.31 3.56 21.95
CA MET A 261 29.72 4.88 21.75
C MET A 261 29.61 5.67 23.07
N PRO A 262 29.88 6.99 23.06
CA PRO A 262 29.73 7.84 24.25
C PRO A 262 28.32 7.85 24.85
N GLN A 263 27.30 7.64 24.02
CA GLN A 263 25.90 7.61 24.44
C GLN A 263 25.53 6.37 25.25
N TYR A 264 26.42 5.37 25.34
CA TYR A 264 26.15 4.12 26.04
C TYR A 264 25.74 4.33 27.51
N ASP A 265 26.46 5.19 28.26
CA ASP A 265 26.15 5.44 29.67
C ASP A 265 24.79 6.10 29.86
N GLU A 266 24.39 6.97 28.93
CA GLU A 266 23.06 7.59 28.93
C GLU A 266 21.97 6.55 28.62
N PHE A 267 22.15 5.76 27.57
CA PHE A 267 21.20 4.73 27.17
C PHE A 267 21.03 3.67 28.27
N LYS A 268 22.13 3.22 28.87
CA LYS A 268 22.11 2.30 30.00
C LYS A 268 21.36 2.87 31.21
N ARG A 269 21.54 4.15 31.54
CA ARG A 269 20.81 4.80 32.64
C ARG A 269 19.31 4.86 32.37
N ARG A 270 18.94 5.11 31.12
CA ARG A 270 17.54 5.31 30.70
C ARG A 270 16.78 3.98 30.51
N TRP A 271 17.43 2.96 29.96
CA TRP A 271 16.79 1.73 29.49
C TRP A 271 17.34 0.46 30.14
N GLY A 272 18.30 0.57 31.05
CA GLY A 272 18.94 -0.56 31.72
C GLY A 272 20.13 -1.13 30.95
N GLU A 273 20.81 -2.09 31.57
CA GLU A 273 21.95 -2.79 30.97
C GLU A 273 21.49 -3.68 29.80
N ALA A 274 22.22 -3.66 28.68
CA ALA A 274 21.93 -4.51 27.55
C ALA A 274 22.12 -6.00 27.90
N THR A 275 21.16 -6.82 27.48
CA THR A 275 21.35 -8.28 27.46
C THR A 275 22.27 -8.65 26.29
N LEU A 276 23.35 -9.37 26.56
CA LEU A 276 24.28 -9.88 25.56
C LEU A 276 24.17 -11.41 25.47
N PRO A 277 24.37 -12.00 24.27
CA PRO A 277 24.36 -13.45 24.13
C PRO A 277 25.54 -14.09 24.88
N LYS A 278 25.30 -15.25 25.51
CA LYS A 278 26.37 -16.11 26.03
C LYS A 278 27.00 -16.94 24.90
N PRO A 279 28.20 -17.54 25.09
CA PRO A 279 28.90 -18.28 24.04
C PRO A 279 28.12 -19.45 23.41
N ASN A 280 27.20 -20.07 24.15
CA ASN A 280 26.37 -21.20 23.69
C ASN A 280 24.95 -20.78 23.27
N GLU A 281 24.66 -19.48 23.29
CA GLU A 281 23.35 -18.93 22.93
C GLU A 281 23.33 -18.45 21.47
N GLY A 282 22.19 -18.63 20.83
CA GLY A 282 21.81 -17.98 19.58
C GLY A 282 20.78 -16.89 19.82
N GLN A 283 20.60 -16.02 18.84
CA GLN A 283 19.59 -14.98 18.85
C GLN A 283 18.33 -15.45 18.12
N VAL A 284 17.16 -15.15 18.68
CA VAL A 284 15.88 -15.26 18.00
C VAL A 284 15.31 -13.86 17.83
N ILE A 285 14.99 -13.49 16.59
CA ILE A 285 14.27 -12.27 16.25
C ILE A 285 12.91 -12.68 15.71
N LEU A 286 11.84 -12.14 16.29
CA LEU A 286 10.47 -12.35 15.85
C LEU A 286 9.98 -11.09 15.12
N MET A 287 9.47 -11.27 13.91
CA MET A 287 8.69 -10.28 13.17
C MET A 287 7.29 -10.86 12.99
N VAL A 288 6.30 -10.26 13.63
CA VAL A 288 4.92 -10.77 13.63
C VAL A 288 4.01 -9.77 12.96
N GLU A 289 3.37 -10.18 11.87
CA GLU A 289 2.41 -9.40 11.11
C GLU A 289 0.99 -9.86 11.42
N ARG A 290 0.07 -8.91 11.67
CA ARG A 290 -1.29 -9.18 12.15
C ARG A 290 -2.34 -8.54 11.25
N GLY A 291 -3.35 -9.33 10.86
CA GLY A 291 -4.56 -8.91 10.16
C GLY A 291 -4.30 -8.34 8.77
N PHE A 292 -5.31 -7.68 8.20
CA PHE A 292 -5.19 -6.95 6.94
C PHE A 292 -5.54 -5.48 7.13
N VAL A 293 -4.91 -4.59 6.36
CA VAL A 293 -5.31 -3.19 6.28
C VAL A 293 -6.79 -3.05 5.90
N PRO A 294 -7.49 -2.01 6.41
CA PRO A 294 -8.89 -1.80 6.08
C PRO A 294 -9.09 -1.42 4.62
N GLU A 295 -10.29 -1.66 4.13
CA GLU A 295 -10.71 -1.23 2.80
C GLU A 295 -11.13 0.24 2.82
N LYS A 296 -10.75 0.98 1.78
CA LYS A 296 -11.31 2.31 1.53
C LYS A 296 -12.82 2.20 1.33
N GLN A 297 -13.55 3.19 1.81
CA GLN A 297 -14.98 3.40 1.62
C GLN A 297 -15.19 4.66 0.77
N ALA A 298 -16.43 4.90 0.35
CA ALA A 298 -16.80 6.11 -0.38
C ALA A 298 -17.36 7.16 0.58
N LEU A 299 -16.92 8.41 0.41
CA LEU A 299 -17.44 9.60 1.07
C LEU A 299 -18.03 10.53 0.00
N THR A 300 -19.29 10.88 0.14
CA THR A 300 -19.93 11.86 -0.74
C THR A 300 -19.71 13.26 -0.18
N VAL A 301 -19.05 14.12 -0.96
CA VAL A 301 -18.81 15.53 -0.61
C VAL A 301 -19.72 16.42 -1.45
N PRO A 302 -20.69 17.12 -0.84
CA PRO A 302 -21.51 18.08 -1.55
C PRO A 302 -20.77 19.42 -1.73
N PHE A 303 -21.07 20.11 -2.82
CA PHE A 303 -20.63 21.48 -3.11
C PHE A 303 -21.59 22.14 -4.09
N THR A 304 -21.46 23.45 -4.28
CA THR A 304 -22.33 24.20 -5.19
C THR A 304 -21.53 24.80 -6.34
N ILE A 305 -21.99 24.60 -7.58
CA ILE A 305 -21.52 25.31 -8.77
C ILE A 305 -22.66 26.19 -9.28
N HIS A 306 -22.44 27.49 -9.40
CA HIS A 306 -23.47 28.46 -9.87
C HIS A 306 -24.81 28.39 -9.11
N GLY A 307 -24.77 28.10 -7.80
CA GLY A 307 -25.97 27.95 -6.98
C GLY A 307 -26.67 26.59 -7.08
N ASN A 308 -26.20 25.69 -7.95
CA ASN A 308 -26.73 24.32 -8.07
C ASN A 308 -25.90 23.34 -7.25
N TRP A 309 -26.58 22.45 -6.52
CA TRP A 309 -25.94 21.38 -5.78
C TRP A 309 -25.31 20.34 -6.70
N GLN A 310 -24.08 19.97 -6.37
CA GLN A 310 -23.29 18.95 -7.02
C GLN A 310 -22.62 18.09 -5.94
N THR A 311 -22.20 16.88 -6.30
CA THR A 311 -21.54 15.95 -5.38
C THR A 311 -20.35 15.31 -6.05
N VAL A 312 -19.28 15.08 -5.29
CA VAL A 312 -18.14 14.24 -5.69
C VAL A 312 -18.02 13.07 -4.73
N SER A 313 -17.60 11.92 -5.25
CA SER A 313 -17.30 10.74 -4.43
C SER A 313 -15.79 10.67 -4.17
N LEU A 314 -15.38 10.82 -2.93
CA LEU A 314 -13.99 10.68 -2.48
C LEU A 314 -13.78 9.37 -1.72
N ALA A 315 -12.54 8.90 -1.67
CA ALA A 315 -12.20 7.77 -0.82
C ALA A 315 -12.05 8.22 0.65
N THR A 316 -12.43 7.34 1.58
CA THR A 316 -12.29 7.51 3.03
C THR A 316 -11.95 6.17 3.70
N TYR A 317 -11.55 6.17 4.97
CA TYR A 317 -11.54 4.97 5.81
C TYR A 317 -12.62 5.08 6.89
N GLY A 318 -13.43 4.03 7.05
CA GLY A 318 -14.38 3.96 8.16
C GLY A 318 -13.70 3.94 9.53
N PRO A 319 -14.44 4.13 10.64
CA PRO A 319 -13.90 3.93 11.98
C PRO A 319 -13.35 2.50 12.11
N ASN A 320 -12.05 2.34 12.32
CA ASN A 320 -11.43 1.03 12.50
C ASN A 320 -10.66 0.97 13.82
N ASN A 321 -11.39 0.81 14.92
CA ASN A 321 -10.83 0.73 16.27
C ASN A 321 -10.51 -0.71 16.72
N THR A 322 -10.26 -1.62 15.76
CA THR A 322 -9.92 -3.01 16.12
C THR A 322 -8.55 -3.04 16.78
N PHE A 323 -8.54 -3.14 18.12
CA PHE A 323 -7.33 -3.31 18.91
C PHE A 323 -6.63 -4.62 18.50
N VAL A 324 -5.33 -4.52 18.20
CA VAL A 324 -4.48 -5.67 17.90
C VAL A 324 -3.62 -5.94 19.14
N PRO A 325 -3.85 -7.03 19.88
CA PRO A 325 -3.11 -7.33 21.10
C PRO A 325 -1.66 -7.73 20.79
N GLU A 326 -0.79 -7.55 21.78
CA GLU A 326 0.55 -8.15 21.80
C GLU A 326 0.47 -9.67 21.59
N THR A 327 1.35 -10.21 20.76
CA THR A 327 1.41 -11.65 20.49
C THR A 327 2.17 -12.35 21.60
N GLN A 328 1.62 -13.43 22.13
CA GLN A 328 2.27 -14.26 23.13
C GLN A 328 2.99 -15.43 22.44
N ILE A 329 4.31 -15.51 22.63
CA ILE A 329 5.14 -16.57 22.09
C ILE A 329 5.46 -17.57 23.21
N GLN A 330 4.97 -18.78 23.06
CA GLN A 330 5.24 -19.92 23.92
C GLN A 330 6.32 -20.80 23.29
N GLY A 331 6.93 -21.69 24.10
CA GLY A 331 7.95 -22.62 23.63
C GLY A 331 9.39 -22.09 23.61
N LEU A 332 9.62 -20.88 24.11
CA LEU A 332 10.94 -20.22 24.20
C LEU A 332 11.45 -20.12 25.65
N GLY A 333 11.21 -21.16 26.45
CA GLY A 333 11.54 -21.22 27.88
C GLY A 333 10.52 -20.49 28.77
N THR A 334 10.38 -19.17 28.63
CA THR A 334 9.27 -18.41 29.23
C THR A 334 8.44 -17.73 28.14
N VAL A 335 7.19 -17.37 28.46
CA VAL A 335 6.35 -16.62 27.51
C VAL A 335 7.03 -15.29 27.17
N LEU A 336 7.26 -15.06 25.88
CA LEU A 336 7.77 -13.80 25.34
C LEU A 336 6.59 -13.03 24.74
N LYS A 337 6.48 -11.73 25.02
CA LYS A 337 5.44 -10.88 24.45
C LYS A 337 6.05 -9.98 23.39
N THR A 338 5.51 -9.99 22.18
CA THR A 338 5.97 -9.05 21.14
C THR A 338 5.35 -7.68 21.35
N GLU A 339 6.03 -6.64 20.91
CA GLU A 339 5.55 -5.26 21.01
C GLU A 339 5.29 -4.67 19.62
N PRO A 340 4.21 -3.88 19.43
CA PRO A 340 3.96 -3.17 18.19
C PRO A 340 5.16 -2.33 17.75
N ILE A 341 5.48 -2.42 16.46
CA ILE A 341 6.50 -1.58 15.80
C ILE A 341 5.89 -0.69 14.73
N ALA A 342 4.81 -1.10 14.06
CA ALA A 342 4.14 -0.27 13.07
C ALA A 342 2.65 -0.57 12.97
N ASN A 343 1.84 0.48 12.83
CA ASN A 343 0.43 0.39 12.45
C ASN A 343 0.32 0.80 10.98
N ILE A 344 0.23 -0.18 10.09
CA ILE A 344 0.25 0.05 8.63
C ILE A 344 -1.10 0.62 8.19
N ASP A 345 -2.19 0.30 8.88
CA ASP A 345 -3.48 0.97 8.66
C ASP A 345 -3.42 2.48 8.96
N ALA A 346 -2.70 2.89 10.00
CA ALA A 346 -2.45 4.31 10.29
C ALA A 346 -1.57 4.99 9.23
N LEU A 347 -0.60 4.28 8.63
CA LEU A 347 0.16 4.77 7.47
C LEU A 347 -0.78 4.96 6.27
N ALA A 348 -1.69 4.00 6.02
CA ALA A 348 -2.67 4.06 4.94
C ALA A 348 -3.68 5.21 5.13
N ILE A 349 -4.16 5.42 6.36
CA ILE A 349 -5.03 6.55 6.73
C ILE A 349 -4.29 7.87 6.54
N THR A 350 -3.03 7.94 6.97
CA THR A 350 -2.20 9.14 6.80
C THR A 350 -1.97 9.44 5.32
N ALA A 351 -1.68 8.44 4.49
CA ALA A 351 -1.49 8.62 3.06
C ALA A 351 -2.74 9.20 2.39
N LEU A 352 -3.92 8.70 2.77
CA LEU A 352 -5.18 9.22 2.25
C LEU A 352 -5.42 10.66 2.73
N LYS A 353 -5.17 10.96 4.00
CA LYS A 353 -5.28 12.31 4.57
C LYS A 353 -4.41 13.32 3.83
N GLU A 354 -3.18 12.92 3.48
CA GLU A 354 -2.22 13.74 2.74
C GLU A 354 -2.66 13.99 1.28
N ASP A 355 -3.30 13.01 0.63
CA ASP A 355 -3.75 13.12 -0.77
C ASP A 355 -5.14 13.77 -0.93
N LEU A 356 -6.01 13.69 0.09
CA LEU A 356 -7.41 14.11 0.02
C LEU A 356 -7.63 15.54 -0.51
N PRO A 357 -6.86 16.56 -0.08
CA PRO A 357 -7.04 17.93 -0.57
C PRO A 357 -6.78 18.06 -2.07
N ALA A 358 -5.69 17.46 -2.58
CA ALA A 358 -5.36 17.51 -4.00
C ALA A 358 -6.38 16.73 -4.84
N THR A 359 -6.86 15.60 -4.31
CA THR A 359 -7.91 14.80 -4.94
C THR A 359 -9.23 15.57 -5.03
N LEU A 360 -9.64 16.29 -3.99
CA LEU A 360 -10.82 17.16 -4.03
C LEU A 360 -10.72 18.21 -5.15
N VAL A 361 -9.59 18.93 -5.23
CA VAL A 361 -9.37 19.97 -6.25
C VAL A 361 -9.55 19.38 -7.66
N ARG A 362 -8.95 18.21 -7.92
CA ARG A 362 -9.11 17.52 -9.21
C ARG A 362 -10.55 17.12 -9.49
N GLN A 363 -11.27 16.58 -8.49
CA GLN A 363 -12.66 16.16 -8.67
C GLN A 363 -13.60 17.34 -8.92
N VAL A 364 -13.45 18.44 -8.18
CA VAL A 364 -14.26 19.64 -8.41
C VAL A 364 -13.99 20.24 -9.80
N ALA A 365 -12.73 20.30 -10.23
CA ALA A 365 -12.38 20.76 -11.57
C ALA A 365 -13.00 19.87 -12.66
N ARG A 366 -13.00 18.54 -12.46
CA ARG A 366 -13.67 17.58 -13.34
C ARG A 366 -15.18 17.82 -13.41
N VAL A 367 -15.86 17.96 -12.27
CA VAL A 367 -17.31 18.20 -12.24
C VAL A 367 -17.65 19.55 -12.88
N TYR A 368 -16.86 20.59 -12.62
CA TYR A 368 -17.04 21.89 -13.27
C TYR A 368 -16.92 21.78 -14.81
N ALA A 369 -15.89 21.09 -15.31
CA ALA A 369 -15.70 20.87 -16.74
C ALA A 369 -16.88 20.09 -17.36
N LYS A 370 -17.35 19.02 -16.70
CA LYS A 370 -18.53 18.25 -17.15
C LYS A 370 -19.80 19.09 -17.14
N SER A 371 -19.99 19.93 -16.12
CA SER A 371 -21.14 20.83 -16.02
C SER A 371 -21.16 21.85 -17.16
N GLU A 372 -20.01 22.42 -17.52
CA GLU A 372 -19.91 23.35 -18.65
C GLU A 372 -20.18 22.63 -19.98
N MET A 373 -19.65 21.41 -20.17
CA MET A 373 -19.95 20.61 -21.37
C MET A 373 -21.44 20.31 -21.50
N ALA A 374 -22.09 19.88 -20.41
CA ALA A 374 -23.53 19.62 -20.40
C ALA A 374 -24.33 20.88 -20.77
N TYR A 375 -23.98 22.03 -20.19
CA TYR A 375 -24.61 23.31 -20.47
C TYR A 375 -24.49 23.74 -21.94
N GLN A 376 -23.33 23.53 -22.56
CA GLN A 376 -23.12 23.84 -23.99
C GLN A 376 -23.93 22.91 -24.91
N ILE A 377 -24.10 21.63 -24.56
CA ILE A 377 -24.95 20.68 -25.30
C ILE A 377 -26.41 21.11 -25.22
N GLU A 378 -26.90 21.48 -24.03
CA GLU A 378 -28.27 21.96 -23.84
C GLU A 378 -28.56 23.24 -24.64
N LYS A 379 -27.61 24.19 -24.65
CA LYS A 379 -27.74 25.46 -25.40
C LYS A 379 -27.66 25.31 -26.91
N SER A 380 -26.93 24.32 -27.41
CA SER A 380 -26.76 24.08 -28.85
C SER A 380 -27.91 23.25 -29.44
N GLY A 381 -28.76 22.65 -28.60
CA GLY A 381 -29.96 21.92 -29.01
C GLY A 381 -31.10 22.85 -29.46
N ARG A 382 -31.59 22.67 -30.69
CA ARG A 382 -32.90 23.19 -31.12
C ARG A 382 -34.00 22.20 -30.68
N PRO A 383 -35.20 22.65 -30.29
CA PRO A 383 -36.31 21.75 -29.95
C PRO A 383 -36.60 20.80 -31.12
N GLY A 384 -36.51 19.48 -30.89
CA GLY A 384 -36.76 18.43 -31.89
C GLY A 384 -35.53 17.81 -32.59
N ASN A 385 -34.31 18.11 -32.15
CA ASN A 385 -33.09 17.48 -32.68
C ASN A 385 -32.66 16.27 -31.85
N ASN A 386 -32.82 15.06 -32.40
CA ASN A 386 -32.42 13.79 -31.78
C ASN A 386 -30.95 13.74 -31.31
N ALA A 387 -30.06 14.55 -31.89
CA ALA A 387 -28.64 14.61 -31.50
C ALA A 387 -28.40 15.27 -30.13
N ALA A 388 -29.20 16.27 -29.76
CA ALA A 388 -29.10 16.91 -28.44
C ALA A 388 -29.67 16.00 -27.34
N ASP A 389 -30.77 15.30 -27.65
CA ASP A 389 -31.39 14.31 -26.75
C ASP A 389 -30.51 13.07 -26.55
N ILE A 390 -29.82 12.60 -27.60
CA ILE A 390 -28.82 11.53 -27.48
C ILE A 390 -27.60 12.02 -26.67
N GLY A 391 -27.19 13.28 -26.84
CA GLY A 391 -26.10 13.89 -26.09
C GLY A 391 -26.38 13.98 -24.59
N SER A 392 -27.60 14.36 -24.20
CA SER A 392 -27.99 14.47 -22.78
C SER A 392 -28.09 13.10 -22.09
N ILE A 393 -28.63 12.07 -22.77
CA ILE A 393 -28.65 10.69 -22.27
C ILE A 393 -27.22 10.13 -22.13
N ALA A 394 -26.36 10.39 -23.12
CA ALA A 394 -24.96 9.99 -23.05
C ALA A 394 -24.24 10.64 -21.86
N MET A 395 -24.52 11.92 -21.55
CA MET A 395 -23.97 12.63 -20.39
C MET A 395 -24.46 12.05 -19.05
N GLN A 396 -25.73 11.65 -18.94
CA GLN A 396 -26.25 11.02 -17.72
C GLN A 396 -25.60 9.67 -17.45
N ILE A 397 -25.46 8.83 -18.50
CA ILE A 397 -24.74 7.55 -18.40
C ILE A 397 -23.27 7.80 -18.06
N PHE A 398 -22.63 8.78 -18.70
CA PHE A 398 -21.24 9.14 -18.45
C PHE A 398 -21.02 9.58 -17.00
N ASN A 399 -21.93 10.37 -16.41
CA ASN A 399 -21.84 10.80 -15.01
C ASN A 399 -21.89 9.60 -14.04
N VAL A 400 -22.81 8.65 -14.23
CA VAL A 400 -22.90 7.45 -13.37
C VAL A 400 -21.62 6.60 -13.43
N VAL A 401 -21.00 6.50 -14.61
CA VAL A 401 -19.79 5.69 -14.83
C VAL A 401 -18.52 6.39 -14.33
N THR A 402 -18.52 7.72 -14.17
CA THR A 402 -17.29 8.50 -13.91
C THR A 402 -17.16 9.08 -12.49
N GLU A 403 -18.19 8.94 -11.64
CA GLU A 403 -18.24 9.54 -10.29
C GLU A 403 -17.99 8.52 -9.14
N GLN A 404 -17.27 7.43 -9.39
CA GLN A 404 -16.92 6.47 -8.33
C GLN A 404 -15.62 6.86 -7.61
N ALA A 405 -15.61 6.78 -6.28
CA ALA A 405 -14.40 6.97 -5.50
C ALA A 405 -13.33 5.91 -5.84
N ASP A 406 -12.06 6.35 -5.95
CA ASP A 406 -10.92 5.43 -6.10
C ASP A 406 -10.65 4.69 -4.79
N ARG A 407 -11.16 3.48 -4.71
CA ARG A 407 -11.02 2.60 -3.55
C ARG A 407 -9.87 1.58 -3.70
N ARG A 408 -8.98 1.76 -4.68
CA ARG A 408 -7.80 0.91 -4.89
C ARG A 408 -6.76 1.15 -3.79
N SER A 409 -6.23 0.05 -3.26
CA SER A 409 -5.16 0.00 -2.25
C SER A 409 -4.63 -1.42 -2.16
N TRP A 410 -3.38 -1.61 -1.74
CA TRP A 410 -2.84 -2.94 -1.50
C TRP A 410 -3.43 -3.55 -0.22
N LEU A 411 -4.42 -4.44 -0.37
CA LEU A 411 -5.29 -4.92 0.72
C LEU A 411 -4.82 -6.18 1.43
N THR A 412 -3.76 -6.82 0.93
CA THR A 412 -3.08 -7.95 1.60
C THR A 412 -1.90 -7.54 2.48
N LEU A 413 -1.65 -6.23 2.62
CA LEU A 413 -0.74 -5.70 3.64
C LEU A 413 -1.28 -5.97 5.06
N PRO A 414 -0.39 -6.20 6.04
CA PRO A 414 -0.81 -6.42 7.41
C PRO A 414 -1.39 -5.15 8.02
N LYS A 415 -2.31 -5.28 8.98
CA LYS A 415 -2.82 -4.13 9.75
C LYS A 415 -1.74 -3.58 10.67
N GLN A 416 -1.03 -4.46 11.36
CA GLN A 416 0.01 -4.12 12.33
C GLN A 416 1.20 -5.08 12.19
N ALA A 417 2.40 -4.57 12.48
CA ALA A 417 3.59 -5.37 12.71
C ALA A 417 4.07 -5.23 14.16
N GLN A 418 4.58 -6.33 14.71
CA GLN A 418 5.13 -6.42 16.07
C GLN A 418 6.51 -7.10 16.00
N ILE A 419 7.35 -6.80 16.99
CA ILE A 419 8.69 -7.39 17.09
C ILE A 419 8.93 -8.01 18.45
N GLY A 420 9.84 -8.98 18.49
CA GLY A 420 10.37 -9.55 19.71
C GLY A 420 11.80 -10.03 19.50
N ARG A 421 12.57 -10.09 20.58
CA ARG A 421 13.97 -10.55 20.54
C ARG A 421 14.32 -11.31 21.79
N ARG A 422 15.06 -12.42 21.65
CA ARG A 422 15.53 -13.23 22.78
C ARG A 422 16.83 -13.96 22.47
N TYR A 423 17.65 -14.18 23.49
CA TYR A 423 18.80 -15.09 23.43
C TYR A 423 18.46 -16.41 24.12
N LEU A 424 18.78 -17.52 23.48
CA LEU A 424 18.46 -18.88 23.94
C LEU A 424 19.61 -19.83 23.61
N ASN A 425 19.78 -20.88 24.43
CA ASN A 425 20.77 -21.93 24.13
C ASN A 425 20.47 -22.57 22.77
N ALA A 426 21.52 -22.95 22.04
CA ALA A 426 21.37 -23.69 20.80
C ALA A 426 20.57 -24.99 20.99
N GLY A 427 19.71 -25.33 20.02
CA GLY A 427 18.84 -26.50 20.05
C GLY A 427 17.59 -26.35 19.19
N GLU A 428 16.77 -27.40 19.15
CA GLU A 428 15.46 -27.40 18.51
C GLU A 428 14.39 -26.89 19.49
N TYR A 429 13.53 -25.98 19.03
CA TYR A 429 12.43 -25.43 19.80
C TYR A 429 11.11 -25.59 19.04
N THR A 430 10.03 -25.79 19.79
CA THR A 430 8.67 -25.80 19.24
C THR A 430 7.98 -24.53 19.72
N LEU A 431 7.87 -23.53 18.85
CA LEU A 431 7.22 -22.28 19.17
C LEU A 431 5.71 -22.34 18.92
N GLN A 432 4.95 -21.59 19.71
CA GLN A 432 3.52 -21.39 19.47
C GLN A 432 3.16 -19.92 19.66
N LEU A 433 2.51 -19.33 18.64
CA LEU A 433 2.01 -17.96 18.65
C LEU A 433 0.55 -17.95 19.07
N ASP A 434 0.22 -17.32 20.18
CA ASP A 434 -1.14 -17.29 20.74
C ASP A 434 -1.77 -18.71 20.78
N LYS A 435 -2.74 -18.97 19.90
CA LYS A 435 -3.44 -20.26 19.72
C LYS A 435 -3.15 -20.92 18.37
N ALA A 436 -2.19 -20.41 17.61
CA ALA A 436 -1.80 -20.96 16.32
C ALA A 436 -1.23 -22.39 16.47
N PRO A 437 -1.21 -23.18 15.39
CA PRO A 437 -0.48 -24.44 15.37
C PRO A 437 1.01 -24.23 15.73
N PRO A 438 1.62 -25.15 16.49
CA PRO A 438 3.03 -25.05 16.84
C PRO A 438 3.91 -25.21 15.58
N ALA A 439 5.02 -24.46 15.54
CA ALA A 439 6.04 -24.57 14.50
C ALA A 439 7.38 -24.94 15.13
N LYS A 440 8.21 -25.70 14.40
CA LYS A 440 9.58 -26.01 14.82
C LYS A 440 10.54 -24.95 14.31
N ILE A 441 11.49 -24.55 15.14
CA ILE A 441 12.63 -23.71 14.77
C ILE A 441 13.90 -24.28 15.36
N ASP A 442 15.00 -24.03 14.66
CA ASP A 442 16.33 -24.39 15.09
C ASP A 442 17.09 -23.13 15.49
N ILE A 443 17.80 -23.20 16.62
CA ILE A 443 18.65 -22.12 17.12
C ILE A 443 20.09 -22.61 17.13
N ALA A 444 20.98 -21.87 16.49
CA ALA A 444 22.41 -22.15 16.48
C ALA A 444 23.19 -21.11 17.32
N ALA A 445 24.24 -21.56 18.01
CA ALA A 445 25.07 -20.69 18.84
C ALA A 445 25.80 -19.63 17.99
N GLY A 446 25.80 -18.38 18.47
CA GLY A 446 26.42 -17.25 17.75
C GLY A 446 25.75 -16.87 16.43
N LYS A 447 24.56 -17.42 16.15
CA LYS A 447 23.79 -17.18 14.92
C LYS A 447 22.46 -16.51 15.23
N THR A 448 21.88 -15.89 14.20
CA THR A 448 20.56 -15.27 14.31
C THR A 448 19.52 -16.12 13.61
N THR A 449 18.50 -16.54 14.34
CA THR A 449 17.30 -17.18 13.82
C THR A 449 16.23 -16.13 13.66
N LEU A 450 15.96 -15.75 12.42
CA LEU A 450 14.83 -14.87 12.10
C LEU A 450 13.57 -15.72 11.98
N VAL A 451 12.55 -15.39 12.77
CA VAL A 451 11.21 -15.97 12.72
C VAL A 451 10.25 -14.92 12.21
N TRP A 452 9.69 -15.15 11.03
CA TRP A 452 8.68 -14.30 10.43
C TRP A 452 7.32 -14.98 10.49
N ALA A 453 6.39 -14.40 11.24
CA ALA A 453 5.05 -14.89 11.41
C ALA A 453 4.03 -13.98 10.74
N ILE A 454 3.11 -14.57 9.99
CA ILE A 454 2.05 -13.87 9.28
C ILE A 454 0.72 -14.42 9.78
N ASP A 455 0.05 -13.64 10.64
CA ASP A 455 -1.31 -13.91 11.09
C ASP A 455 -2.30 -13.13 10.24
N THR A 456 -3.07 -13.87 9.44
CA THR A 456 -4.12 -13.32 8.56
C THR A 456 -5.45 -13.11 9.27
N GLY A 457 -5.54 -13.46 10.56
CA GLY A 457 -6.72 -13.34 11.42
C GLY A 457 -7.20 -14.71 11.89
N ASN A 458 -7.41 -15.64 10.95
CA ASN A 458 -7.86 -17.00 11.28
C ASN A 458 -6.74 -18.06 11.16
N TYR A 459 -5.64 -17.70 10.51
CA TYR A 459 -4.54 -18.62 10.29
C TYR A 459 -3.20 -17.89 10.38
N THR A 460 -2.27 -18.49 11.11
CA THR A 460 -0.90 -18.00 11.29
C THR A 460 0.07 -18.92 10.59
N ARG A 461 0.94 -18.34 9.76
CA ARG A 461 2.05 -19.03 9.09
C ARG A 461 3.35 -18.55 9.69
N ILE A 462 4.28 -19.46 9.88
CA ILE A 462 5.57 -19.19 10.51
C ILE A 462 6.65 -19.68 9.58
N TYR A 463 7.55 -18.77 9.19
CA TYR A 463 8.74 -19.05 8.41
C TYR A 463 9.96 -18.72 9.26
N SER A 464 11.02 -19.51 9.15
CA SER A 464 12.25 -19.27 9.88
C SER A 464 13.48 -19.53 9.04
N ILE A 465 14.53 -18.75 9.28
CA ILE A 465 15.85 -18.93 8.67
C ILE A 465 16.95 -18.64 9.69
N ILE A 466 18.01 -19.44 9.67
CA ILE A 466 19.24 -19.20 10.43
C ILE A 466 20.22 -18.46 9.52
N ILE A 467 20.83 -17.40 10.02
CA ILE A 467 21.77 -16.54 9.30
C ILE A 467 23.11 -16.48 10.07
#